data_AF-D7KU07-F1
#
_entry.id   AF-D7KU07-F1
#
_cell.length_a   1.000
_cell.length_b   1.000
_cell.length_c   1.000
_cell.angle_alpha   90.00
_cell.angle_beta   90.00
_cell.angle_gamma   90.00
#
_symmetry.space_group_name_H-M   'P 1'
#
loop_
_entity.id
_entity.type
_entity.pdbx_description
1 polymer ?
#
loop_
_entity_poly.entity_id
_entity_poly.type
_entity_poly.pdbx_seq_one_letter_code
_entity_poly.pdbx_strand_id
1 'polypeptide(L)'
;MTRTEKDKPELTPEQELALMTKEVNASDGFDIDFSSFRCVFNYHPTVLHSDQFADDDSETTEDFLKMLAQEALDVYNGRHVTEYELVKVVKANYHFACAIMFLITFQVKDPYDNMIKLFQTRVRQGKHITTHYVFCRPKPNQGVKYIGIKKVVKRDIEQVVKSHVPKDVNKQK
;
A
#
# COMPACT_ATOMS: atom_id res chain seq x y z
N MET A 1 2.16 -21.92 -11.83
CA MET A 1 2.82 -22.56 -12.99
C MET A 1 3.60 -23.76 -12.49
N THR A 2 3.46 -24.92 -13.12
CA THR A 2 4.20 -26.13 -12.73
C THR A 2 5.51 -26.18 -13.53
N ARG A 3 6.65 -25.93 -12.88
CA ARG A 3 7.99 -25.99 -13.49
C ARG A 3 8.38 -27.44 -13.75
N THR A 4 9.12 -27.69 -14.83
CA THR A 4 9.52 -29.05 -15.25
C THR A 4 11.00 -29.30 -14.97
N GLU A 5 11.46 -30.55 -15.02
CA GLU A 5 12.88 -30.93 -14.85
C GLU A 5 13.83 -30.24 -15.85
N LYS A 6 13.29 -29.64 -16.92
CA LYS A 6 14.06 -28.88 -17.93
C LYS A 6 14.41 -27.47 -17.48
N ASP A 7 13.76 -26.94 -16.44
CA ASP A 7 14.05 -25.63 -15.88
C ASP A 7 15.29 -25.73 -14.98
N LYS A 8 16.49 -25.67 -15.57
CA LYS A 8 17.74 -25.65 -14.79
C LYS A 8 17.72 -24.46 -13.82
N PRO A 9 18.14 -24.64 -12.55
CA PRO A 9 18.34 -23.52 -11.65
C PRO A 9 19.39 -22.55 -12.19
N GLU A 10 19.01 -21.28 -12.33
CA GLU A 10 19.95 -20.21 -12.70
C GLU A 10 20.77 -19.73 -11.50
N LEU A 11 20.27 -19.96 -10.27
CA LEU A 11 20.87 -19.50 -9.02
C LEU A 11 21.07 -20.66 -8.03
N THR A 12 22.09 -20.56 -7.18
CA THR A 12 22.22 -21.43 -5.99
C THR A 12 21.25 -20.98 -4.89
N PRO A 13 20.91 -21.84 -3.92
CA PRO A 13 20.06 -21.46 -2.79
C PRO A 13 20.53 -20.19 -2.04
N GLU A 14 21.84 -20.01 -1.89
CA GLU A 14 22.43 -18.83 -1.22
C GLU A 14 22.22 -17.56 -2.05
N GLN A 15 22.33 -17.66 -3.38
CA GLN A 15 22.06 -16.56 -4.29
C GLN A 15 20.57 -16.20 -4.30
N GLU A 16 19.68 -17.20 -4.28
CA GLU A 16 18.24 -16.98 -4.13
C GLU A 16 17.89 -16.28 -2.81
N LEU A 17 18.48 -16.70 -1.69
CA LEU A 17 18.29 -16.06 -0.38
C LEU A 17 18.79 -14.61 -0.39
N ALA A 18 19.96 -14.35 -0.98
CA ALA A 18 20.52 -13.02 -1.11
C ALA A 18 19.62 -12.11 -1.97
N LEU A 19 19.08 -12.64 -3.07
CA LEU A 19 18.15 -11.91 -3.93
C LEU A 19 16.82 -11.62 -3.22
N MET A 20 16.20 -12.61 -2.58
CA MET A 20 14.99 -12.42 -1.77
C MET A 20 15.19 -11.35 -0.70
N THR A 21 16.31 -11.41 0.03
CA THR A 21 16.65 -10.41 1.07
C THR A 21 16.78 -9.02 0.48
N LYS A 22 17.44 -8.90 -0.69
CA LYS A 22 17.59 -7.62 -1.40
C LYS A 22 16.23 -7.06 -1.82
N GLU A 23 15.35 -7.86 -2.40
CA GLU A 23 14.03 -7.42 -2.86
C GLU A 23 13.08 -7.05 -1.72
N VAL A 24 13.06 -7.84 -0.65
CA VAL A 24 12.30 -7.53 0.57
C VAL A 24 12.76 -6.22 1.16
N ASN A 25 14.08 -6.00 1.31
CA ASN A 25 14.61 -4.76 1.88
C ASN A 25 14.38 -3.55 0.97
N ALA A 26 14.50 -3.73 -0.35
CA ALA A 26 14.33 -2.63 -1.30
C ALA A 26 12.88 -2.16 -1.41
N SER A 27 11.92 -3.07 -1.23
CA SER A 27 10.49 -2.79 -1.46
C SER A 27 9.64 -2.84 -0.20
N ASP A 28 10.23 -3.06 0.98
CA ASP A 28 9.51 -3.41 2.21
C ASP A 28 8.66 -4.70 2.09
N GLY A 29 8.99 -5.58 1.13
CA GLY A 29 8.30 -6.83 0.82
C GLY A 29 7.12 -6.71 -0.16
N PHE A 30 6.87 -5.52 -0.74
CA PHE A 30 5.75 -5.29 -1.67
C PHE A 30 6.07 -5.67 -3.13
N ASP A 31 7.34 -5.62 -3.51
CA ASP A 31 7.80 -5.86 -4.88
C ASP A 31 8.88 -6.96 -4.84
N ILE A 32 8.47 -8.20 -5.14
CA ILE A 32 9.30 -9.41 -5.15
C ILE A 32 9.04 -10.15 -6.46
N ASP A 33 10.08 -10.58 -7.17
CA ASP A 33 9.95 -11.42 -8.36
C ASP A 33 10.02 -12.91 -7.98
N PHE A 34 8.86 -13.50 -7.76
CA PHE A 34 8.76 -14.91 -7.40
C PHE A 34 9.15 -15.89 -8.51
N SER A 35 9.32 -15.45 -9.76
CA SER A 35 9.68 -16.34 -10.88
C SER A 35 11.12 -16.86 -10.78
N SER A 36 11.96 -16.14 -10.04
CA SER A 36 13.40 -16.41 -9.90
C SER A 36 13.73 -17.42 -8.79
N PHE A 37 12.77 -17.80 -7.93
CA PHE A 37 13.03 -18.63 -6.76
C PHE A 37 12.56 -20.08 -6.91
N ARG A 38 13.41 -21.02 -6.48
CA ARG A 38 13.07 -22.43 -6.26
C ARG A 38 12.91 -22.73 -4.78
N CYS A 39 13.63 -22.01 -3.93
CA CYS A 39 13.52 -22.13 -2.49
C CYS A 39 12.14 -21.65 -2.03
N VAL A 40 11.61 -22.33 -1.02
CA VAL A 40 10.38 -21.92 -0.35
C VAL A 40 10.75 -20.87 0.70
N PHE A 41 10.30 -19.64 0.50
CA PHE A 41 10.46 -18.53 1.44
C PHE A 41 9.15 -18.23 2.16
N ASN A 42 9.22 -17.49 3.28
CA ASN A 42 8.04 -17.08 4.05
C ASN A 42 7.14 -16.08 3.29
N TYR A 43 7.66 -15.40 2.28
CA TYR A 43 6.90 -14.46 1.45
C TYR A 43 6.26 -15.17 0.27
N HIS A 44 5.00 -14.83 -0.01
CA HIS A 44 4.23 -15.39 -1.10
C HIS A 44 3.36 -14.32 -1.77
N PRO A 45 3.12 -14.41 -3.09
CA PRO A 45 2.13 -13.59 -3.75
C PRO A 45 0.71 -14.08 -3.41
N THR A 46 -0.24 -13.17 -3.23
CA THR A 46 -1.66 -13.52 -3.14
C THR A 46 -2.24 -13.79 -4.52
N VAL A 47 -3.22 -14.70 -4.63
CA VAL A 47 -4.03 -14.86 -5.85
C VAL A 47 -5.35 -14.13 -5.63
N LEU A 48 -5.57 -12.99 -6.31
CA LEU A 48 -6.70 -12.11 -6.02
C LEU A 48 -8.07 -12.79 -6.24
N HIS A 49 -8.22 -13.56 -7.33
CA HIS A 49 -9.48 -14.21 -7.67
C HIS A 49 -9.70 -15.57 -6.99
N SER A 50 -8.86 -15.95 -6.02
CA SER A 50 -9.07 -17.17 -5.23
C SER A 50 -9.84 -16.87 -3.94
N ASP A 51 -10.30 -17.91 -3.29
CA ASP A 51 -10.93 -17.90 -1.97
C ASP A 51 -9.91 -18.08 -0.82
N GLN A 52 -8.61 -18.03 -1.10
CA GLN A 52 -7.54 -18.36 -0.13
C GLN A 52 -7.67 -17.60 1.20
N PHE A 53 -8.05 -16.32 1.13
CA PHE A 53 -8.22 -15.45 2.28
C PHE A 53 -9.65 -14.90 2.42
N ALA A 54 -10.60 -15.46 1.67
CA ALA A 54 -12.00 -15.13 1.85
C ALA A 54 -12.45 -15.47 3.29
N ASP A 55 -13.28 -14.60 3.86
CA ASP A 55 -13.93 -14.78 5.16
C ASP A 55 -15.45 -14.68 5.02
N ASP A 56 -16.18 -14.69 6.13
CA ASP A 56 -17.64 -14.71 6.11
C ASP A 56 -18.25 -13.45 5.45
N ASP A 57 -17.48 -12.36 5.35
CA ASP A 57 -17.89 -11.06 4.79
C ASP A 57 -17.28 -10.80 3.39
N SER A 58 -16.53 -11.75 2.82
CA SER A 58 -15.84 -11.58 1.54
C SER A 58 -15.87 -12.84 0.66
N GLU A 59 -16.27 -12.70 -0.60
CA GLU A 59 -16.37 -13.84 -1.52
C GLU A 59 -15.00 -14.25 -2.09
N THR A 60 -14.09 -13.29 -2.25
CA THR A 60 -12.76 -13.51 -2.81
C THR A 60 -11.66 -12.90 -1.95
N THR A 61 -10.43 -13.38 -2.16
CA THR A 61 -9.21 -12.77 -1.62
C THR A 61 -9.13 -11.29 -2.01
N GLU A 62 -9.57 -10.92 -3.21
CA GLU A 62 -9.61 -9.52 -3.64
C GLU A 62 -10.53 -8.68 -2.75
N ASP A 63 -11.72 -9.18 -2.44
CA ASP A 63 -12.72 -8.48 -1.62
C ASP A 63 -12.22 -8.30 -0.19
N PHE A 64 -11.64 -9.37 0.38
CA PHE A 64 -10.98 -9.32 1.68
C PHE A 64 -9.85 -8.27 1.71
N LEU A 65 -8.97 -8.27 0.70
CA LEU A 65 -7.86 -7.31 0.64
C LEU A 65 -8.34 -5.87 0.37
N LYS A 66 -9.45 -5.68 -0.36
CA LYS A 66 -10.09 -4.37 -0.55
C LYS A 66 -10.60 -3.83 0.77
N MET A 67 -11.26 -4.64 1.59
CA MET A 67 -11.72 -4.25 2.93
C MET A 67 -10.55 -3.77 3.79
N LEU A 68 -9.46 -4.57 3.88
CA LEU A 68 -8.27 -4.17 4.63
C LEU A 68 -7.63 -2.89 4.09
N ALA A 69 -7.57 -2.73 2.77
CA ALA A 69 -7.02 -1.52 2.15
C ALA A 69 -7.89 -0.28 2.42
N GLN A 70 -9.22 -0.43 2.41
CA GLN A 70 -10.17 0.64 2.70
C GLN A 70 -10.01 1.13 4.13
N GLU A 71 -10.04 0.23 5.11
CA GLU A 71 -9.88 0.60 6.52
C GLU A 71 -8.51 1.26 6.79
N ALA A 72 -7.44 0.75 6.17
CA ALA A 72 -6.12 1.36 6.26
C ALA A 72 -6.08 2.77 5.65
N LEU A 73 -6.78 3.00 4.55
CA LEU A 73 -6.89 4.29 3.88
C LEU A 73 -7.73 5.27 4.72
N ASP A 74 -8.81 4.81 5.35
CA ASP A 74 -9.65 5.64 6.22
C ASP A 74 -8.86 6.14 7.44
N VAL A 75 -8.05 5.28 8.06
CA VAL A 75 -7.12 5.67 9.13
C VAL A 75 -6.11 6.69 8.62
N TYR A 76 -5.55 6.49 7.42
CA TYR A 76 -4.60 7.43 6.82
C TYR A 76 -5.25 8.80 6.58
N ASN A 77 -6.44 8.81 5.98
CA ASN A 77 -7.23 10.00 5.66
C ASN A 77 -7.57 10.79 6.92
N GLY A 78 -8.04 10.12 7.97
CA GLY A 78 -8.32 10.76 9.26
C GLY A 78 -7.08 11.39 9.90
N ARG A 79 -5.92 10.71 9.84
CA ARG A 79 -4.66 11.23 10.42
C ARG A 79 -4.06 12.40 9.66
N HIS A 80 -4.19 12.43 8.34
CA HIS A 80 -3.56 13.44 7.48
C HIS A 80 -4.53 14.51 6.98
N VAL A 81 -5.81 14.43 7.38
CA VAL A 81 -6.88 15.32 6.92
C VAL A 81 -6.97 15.31 5.38
N THR A 82 -7.01 14.10 4.81
CA THR A 82 -7.16 13.86 3.37
C THR A 82 -8.43 13.09 3.07
N GLU A 83 -8.83 13.05 1.80
CA GLU A 83 -10.05 12.40 1.30
C GLU A 83 -9.73 11.54 0.07
N TYR A 84 -8.65 10.75 0.12
CA TYR A 84 -8.35 9.78 -0.93
C TYR A 84 -9.45 8.72 -1.04
N GLU A 85 -9.86 8.39 -2.26
CA GLU A 85 -10.88 7.37 -2.52
C GLU A 85 -10.21 6.07 -3.01
N LEU A 86 -10.53 4.93 -2.42
CA LEU A 86 -10.05 3.63 -2.90
C LEU A 86 -10.64 3.31 -4.28
N VAL A 87 -9.81 2.80 -5.18
CA VAL A 87 -10.24 2.41 -6.54
C VAL A 87 -10.19 0.90 -6.71
N LYS A 88 -9.02 0.28 -6.48
CA LYS A 88 -8.86 -1.18 -6.52
C LYS A 88 -7.55 -1.65 -5.89
N VAL A 89 -7.51 -2.90 -5.47
CA VAL A 89 -6.27 -3.60 -5.17
C VAL A 89 -5.55 -3.95 -6.49
N VAL A 90 -4.24 -3.72 -6.55
CA VAL A 90 -3.41 -4.02 -7.73
C VAL A 90 -2.70 -5.35 -7.57
N LYS A 91 -2.13 -5.57 -6.39
CA LYS A 91 -1.44 -6.80 -6.01
C LYS A 91 -1.25 -6.83 -4.50
N ALA A 92 -1.02 -8.01 -3.95
CA ALA A 92 -0.54 -8.15 -2.59
C ALA A 92 0.45 -9.31 -2.48
N ASN A 93 1.33 -9.18 -1.48
CA ASN A 93 2.11 -10.28 -0.95
C ASN A 93 1.67 -10.55 0.48
N TYR A 94 1.98 -11.73 1.00
CA TYR A 94 1.80 -12.06 2.41
C TYR A 94 2.99 -12.85 2.95
N HIS A 95 3.19 -12.79 4.27
CA HIS A 95 4.07 -13.70 5.00
C HIS A 95 3.54 -13.99 6.40
N PHE A 96 4.01 -15.08 7.02
CA PHE A 96 3.60 -15.43 8.38
C PHE A 96 4.47 -14.73 9.44
N ALA A 97 3.82 -14.06 10.39
CA ALA A 97 4.43 -13.35 11.52
C ALA A 97 3.49 -13.35 12.75
N CYS A 98 3.37 -14.50 13.44
CA CYS A 98 2.38 -14.77 14.51
C CYS A 98 0.89 -14.60 14.10
N ALA A 99 0.67 -14.28 12.83
CA ALA A 99 -0.58 -14.09 12.10
C ALA A 99 -0.17 -13.90 10.62
N ILE A 100 -1.08 -13.48 9.76
CA ILE A 100 -0.74 -13.15 8.37
C ILE A 100 -0.43 -11.66 8.27
N MET A 101 0.73 -11.34 7.72
CA MET A 101 1.11 -9.98 7.37
C MET A 101 0.86 -9.75 5.89
N PHE A 102 -0.18 -9.00 5.56
CA PHE A 102 -0.51 -8.61 4.19
C PHE A 102 0.24 -7.33 3.81
N LEU A 103 0.81 -7.32 2.60
CA LEU A 103 1.50 -6.19 1.98
C LEU A 103 0.77 -5.83 0.69
N ILE A 104 -0.17 -4.90 0.80
CA ILE A 104 -1.17 -4.61 -0.22
C ILE A 104 -0.76 -3.35 -0.98
N THR A 105 -0.63 -3.43 -2.31
CA THR A 105 -0.51 -2.27 -3.20
C THR A 105 -1.86 -2.02 -3.85
N PHE A 106 -2.38 -0.80 -3.75
CA PHE A 106 -3.70 -0.44 -4.25
C PHE A 106 -3.72 0.94 -4.91
N GLN A 107 -4.71 1.17 -5.74
CA GLN A 107 -4.97 2.46 -6.40
C GLN A 107 -5.93 3.29 -5.57
N VAL A 108 -5.62 4.58 -5.46
CA VAL A 108 -6.52 5.60 -4.93
C VAL A 108 -6.72 6.71 -5.95
N LYS A 109 -7.83 7.43 -5.84
CA LYS A 109 -8.07 8.68 -6.56
C LYS A 109 -7.77 9.85 -5.62
N ASP A 110 -6.91 10.76 -6.06
CA ASP A 110 -6.62 11.99 -5.30
C ASP A 110 -7.72 13.03 -5.58
N PRO A 111 -8.45 13.52 -4.58
CA PRO A 111 -9.56 14.46 -4.76
C PRO A 111 -9.08 15.86 -5.23
N TYR A 112 -7.79 16.15 -5.16
CA TYR A 112 -7.23 17.42 -5.60
C TYR A 112 -7.15 17.54 -7.12
N ASP A 113 -6.59 16.51 -7.78
CA ASP A 113 -6.32 16.49 -9.22
C ASP A 113 -7.08 15.39 -9.97
N ASN A 114 -7.87 14.56 -9.28
CA ASN A 114 -8.58 13.40 -9.79
C ASN A 114 -7.68 12.32 -10.42
N MET A 115 -6.37 12.36 -10.17
CA MET A 115 -5.44 11.38 -10.71
C MET A 115 -5.45 10.09 -9.89
N ILE A 116 -5.30 8.96 -10.58
CA ILE A 116 -5.10 7.65 -9.95
C ILE A 116 -3.65 7.54 -9.49
N LYS A 117 -3.44 7.18 -8.23
CA LYS A 117 -2.12 7.08 -7.59
C LYS A 117 -2.02 5.78 -6.80
N LEU A 118 -0.79 5.33 -6.54
CA LEU A 118 -0.56 4.08 -5.81
C LEU A 118 -0.33 4.34 -4.33
N PHE A 119 -1.01 3.56 -3.50
CA PHE A 119 -0.77 3.44 -2.08
C PHE A 119 -0.30 2.03 -1.74
N GLN A 120 0.31 1.91 -0.57
CA GLN A 120 0.74 0.67 0.02
C GLN A 120 0.32 0.62 1.48
N THR A 121 -0.23 -0.51 1.91
CA THR A 121 -0.50 -0.77 3.33
C THR A 121 0.08 -2.11 3.78
N ARG A 122 0.55 -2.13 5.02
CA ARG A 122 0.97 -3.35 5.72
C ARG A 122 -0.02 -3.62 6.85
N VAL A 123 -0.69 -4.76 6.81
CA VAL A 123 -1.75 -5.13 7.76
C VAL A 123 -1.46 -6.50 8.35
N ARG A 124 -1.48 -6.60 9.68
CA ARG A 124 -1.43 -7.89 10.37
C ARG A 124 -2.86 -8.32 10.71
N GLN A 125 -3.28 -9.45 10.18
CA GLN A 125 -4.62 -10.00 10.40
C GLN A 125 -4.53 -11.50 10.69
N GLY A 126 -5.48 -12.01 11.49
CA GLY A 126 -5.68 -13.43 11.71
C GLY A 126 -6.99 -13.67 12.46
N LYS A 127 -7.48 -14.91 12.43
CA LYS A 127 -8.67 -15.28 13.20
C LYS A 127 -8.43 -15.07 14.70
N HIS A 128 -9.42 -14.48 15.38
CA HIS A 128 -9.40 -14.22 16.82
C HIS A 128 -8.30 -13.27 17.32
N ILE A 129 -7.69 -12.48 16.43
CA ILE A 129 -6.78 -11.41 16.82
C ILE A 129 -7.29 -10.07 16.28
N THR A 130 -7.01 -9.00 17.01
CA THR A 130 -7.30 -7.64 16.53
C THR A 130 -6.48 -7.35 15.27
N THR A 131 -7.16 -6.96 14.20
CA THR A 131 -6.51 -6.47 12.98
C THR A 131 -5.65 -5.26 13.32
N HIS A 132 -4.38 -5.31 12.94
CA HIS A 132 -3.41 -4.25 13.22
C HIS A 132 -2.89 -3.63 11.94
N TYR A 133 -3.30 -2.40 11.70
CA TYR A 133 -2.86 -1.55 10.59
C TYR A 133 -1.49 -0.95 10.89
N VAL A 134 -0.42 -1.64 10.47
CA VAL A 134 0.97 -1.25 10.75
C VAL A 134 1.28 0.11 10.12
N PHE A 135 0.97 0.27 8.84
CA PHE A 135 0.97 1.56 8.17
C PHE A 135 0.15 1.56 6.89
N CYS A 136 -0.20 2.76 6.43
CA CYS A 136 -0.70 3.04 5.09
C CYS A 136 0.04 4.28 4.59
N ARG A 137 0.51 4.29 3.33
CA ARG A 137 1.27 5.40 2.76
C ARG A 137 1.16 5.44 1.23
N PRO A 138 1.41 6.61 0.60
CA PRO A 138 1.75 6.67 -0.81
C PRO A 138 2.86 5.68 -1.17
N LYS A 139 2.77 5.01 -2.32
CA LYS A 139 3.86 4.17 -2.81
C LYS A 139 5.11 5.03 -3.01
N PRO A 140 6.27 4.63 -2.47
CA PRO A 140 7.51 5.38 -2.65
C PRO A 140 7.93 5.49 -4.11
N ASN A 141 8.74 6.51 -4.42
CA ASN A 141 9.46 6.67 -5.70
C ASN A 141 8.56 6.70 -6.96
N GLN A 142 7.31 7.15 -6.84
CA GLN A 142 6.39 7.24 -7.97
C GLN A 142 6.58 8.49 -8.84
N GLY A 143 7.36 9.48 -8.40
CA GLY A 143 7.52 10.74 -9.12
C GLY A 143 6.24 11.59 -9.21
N VAL A 144 5.17 11.21 -8.50
CA VAL A 144 3.90 11.95 -8.44
C VAL A 144 3.70 12.58 -7.07
N LYS A 145 3.06 13.75 -7.04
CA LYS A 145 2.69 14.43 -5.80
C LYS A 145 1.39 13.87 -5.26
N TYR A 146 1.29 13.78 -3.94
CA TYR A 146 0.11 13.32 -3.21
C TYR A 146 -0.41 14.49 -2.38
N ILE A 147 -1.61 15.00 -2.70
CA ILE A 147 -2.19 16.17 -2.02
C ILE A 147 -3.35 15.75 -1.11
N GLY A 148 -4.33 15.01 -1.63
CA GLY A 148 -5.35 14.39 -0.78
C GLY A 148 -6.42 15.33 -0.25
N ILE A 149 -6.24 16.65 -0.35
CA ILE A 149 -7.22 17.66 0.05
C ILE A 149 -7.98 18.15 -1.18
N LYS A 150 -9.31 18.32 -1.07
CA LYS A 150 -10.12 18.95 -2.13
C LYS A 150 -9.56 20.31 -2.55
N LYS A 151 -9.49 20.54 -3.86
CA LYS A 151 -9.01 21.82 -4.44
C LYS A 151 -9.80 23.04 -3.96
N VAL A 152 -11.10 22.88 -3.66
CA VAL A 152 -11.93 23.96 -3.09
C VAL A 152 -11.50 24.26 -1.66
N VAL A 153 -11.45 23.25 -0.80
CA VAL A 153 -11.03 23.36 0.60
C VAL A 153 -9.65 24.00 0.72
N LYS A 154 -8.69 23.60 -0.13
CA LYS A 154 -7.36 24.23 -0.16
C LYS A 154 -7.42 25.74 -0.43
N ARG A 155 -8.23 26.18 -1.40
CA ARG A 155 -8.38 27.61 -1.71
C ARG A 155 -8.96 28.37 -0.53
N ASP A 156 -9.93 27.79 0.16
CA ASP A 156 -10.56 28.41 1.33
C ASP A 156 -9.55 28.58 2.47
N ILE A 157 -8.75 27.54 2.77
CA ILE A 157 -7.66 27.61 3.76
C ILE A 157 -6.65 28.69 3.38
N GLU A 158 -6.20 28.73 2.13
CA GLU A 158 -5.22 29.72 1.66
C GLU A 158 -5.76 31.16 1.75
N GLN A 159 -7.05 31.38 1.48
CA GLN A 159 -7.69 32.70 1.61
C GLN A 159 -7.79 33.13 3.07
N VAL A 160 -8.20 32.23 3.97
CA VAL A 160 -8.25 32.49 5.41
C VAL A 160 -6.85 32.87 5.92
N VAL A 161 -5.82 32.09 5.58
CA VAL A 161 -4.44 32.38 5.99
C VAL A 161 -3.98 33.75 5.48
N LYS A 162 -4.23 34.10 4.21
CA LYS A 162 -3.85 35.41 3.64
C LYS A 162 -4.55 36.59 4.32
N SER A 163 -5.80 36.42 4.75
CA SER A 163 -6.55 37.48 5.43
C SER A 163 -6.06 37.75 6.86
N HIS A 164 -5.38 36.79 7.49
CA HIS A 164 -4.87 36.89 8.86
C HIS A 164 -3.39 37.28 8.95
N VAL A 165 -2.68 37.45 7.82
CA VAL A 165 -1.33 38.04 7.82
C VAL A 165 -1.48 39.56 7.98
N PRO A 166 -0.96 40.18 9.06
CA PRO A 166 -0.98 41.63 9.20
C PRO A 166 -0.22 42.25 8.03
N LYS A 167 -0.84 43.23 7.35
CA LYS A 167 -0.09 44.09 6.43
C LYS A 167 0.89 44.88 7.29
N ASP A 168 2.18 44.53 7.23
CA ASP A 168 3.23 45.33 7.86
C ASP A 168 3.04 46.79 7.45
N VAL A 169 2.75 47.62 8.45
CA VAL A 169 2.55 49.05 8.31
C VAL A 169 3.93 49.66 8.08
N ASN A 170 4.40 49.63 6.84
CA ASN A 170 5.57 50.40 6.43
C ASN A 170 5.13 51.87 6.28
N LYS A 171 5.12 52.59 7.41
CA LYS A 171 5.11 54.05 7.46
C LYS A 171 6.02 54.55 8.58
N GLN A 172 7.30 54.66 8.27
CA GLN A 172 8.24 55.63 8.85
C GLN A 172 9.28 55.90 7.76
N LYS A 173 9.67 57.12 7.41
CA LYS A 173 9.25 58.49 7.73
C LYS A 173 9.77 59.36 6.58
#